data_AF-A0A2E5ZN84-F1
#
_entry.id   AF-A0A2E5ZN84-F1
#
_cell.length_a   1.000
_cell.length_b   1.000
_cell.length_c   1.000
_cell.angle_alpha   90.00
_cell.angle_beta   90.00
_cell.angle_gamma   90.00
#
_symmetry.space_group_name_H-M   'P 1'
#
loop_
_entity.id
_entity.type
_entity.pdbx_description
1 polymer ?
#
loop_
_entity_poly.entity_id
_entity_poly.type
_entity_poly.pdbx_seq_one_letter_code
_entity_poly.pdbx_strand_id
1 'polypeptide(L)'
;MGLIKDDLKFLIDNIIEIDSYKSKMGADEDIVTLAFSVTGEAPAQDLENFVEKGYPFVLDADVSSGEQPDGTYKVFIEMERNKDISMQILEIADGVKQLAGVDNLRFRYHKNFKSKELNNENIAETIPFDADTYTSKIKEVQLENYKNYFTNSYAESIELRDDVLTVKNTYTQPVSFKVMDFGKNIDIKENINMEDMAEVIWLTKYLGDYNINKYGKDLVLENKGYVLKLRRI
;
A
#
# COMPACT_ATOMS: atom_id res chain seq x y z
N MET A 1 20.01 23.35 -10.95
CA MET A 1 20.91 22.20 -10.72
C MET A 1 20.04 20.96 -10.78
N GLY A 2 20.50 19.87 -11.41
CA GLY A 2 19.78 18.60 -11.37
C GLY A 2 20.09 17.85 -10.08
N LEU A 3 19.22 16.89 -9.72
CA LEU A 3 19.47 15.99 -8.59
C LEU A 3 20.69 15.11 -8.86
N ILE A 4 21.47 14.87 -7.82
CA ILE A 4 22.59 13.93 -7.81
C ILE A 4 22.32 12.77 -6.83
N LYS A 5 23.19 11.77 -6.89
CA LYS A 5 23.11 10.59 -6.02
C LYS A 5 22.99 10.99 -4.54
N ASP A 6 22.11 10.29 -3.81
CA ASP A 6 21.84 10.47 -2.38
C ASP A 6 21.19 11.82 -1.98
N ASP A 7 20.77 12.67 -2.92
CA ASP A 7 20.09 13.95 -2.60
C ASP A 7 18.75 13.76 -1.88
N LEU A 8 18.06 12.63 -2.13
CA LEU A 8 16.76 12.30 -1.51
C LEU A 8 16.91 11.23 -0.42
N LYS A 9 18.11 11.08 0.13
CA LYS A 9 18.42 10.01 1.08
C LYS A 9 17.62 10.14 2.37
N PHE A 10 17.02 9.03 2.79
CA PHE A 10 16.11 8.94 3.95
C PHE A 10 14.81 9.73 3.82
N LEU A 11 14.52 10.29 2.64
CA LEU A 11 13.31 11.07 2.42
C LEU A 11 12.23 10.25 1.71
N ILE A 12 12.57 9.15 1.04
CA ILE A 12 11.61 8.32 0.31
C ILE A 12 11.38 7.00 1.06
N ASP A 13 10.11 6.66 1.27
CA ASP A 13 9.70 5.37 1.83
C ASP A 13 10.05 4.22 0.87
N ASN A 14 10.27 3.02 1.41
CA ASN A 14 10.69 1.85 0.64
C ASN A 14 9.54 1.10 -0.05
N ILE A 15 8.28 1.47 0.20
CA ILE A 15 7.10 0.87 -0.43
C ILE A 15 6.51 1.83 -1.44
N ILE A 16 6.46 1.38 -2.70
CA ILE A 16 5.75 2.05 -3.78
C ILE A 16 4.31 1.53 -3.81
N GLU A 17 3.33 2.42 -3.82
CA GLU A 17 1.94 2.05 -4.05
C GLU A 17 1.66 2.09 -5.56
N ILE A 18 1.10 1.02 -6.11
CA ILE A 18 0.77 0.92 -7.54
C ILE A 18 -0.73 0.73 -7.70
N ASP A 19 -1.37 1.53 -8.54
CA ASP A 19 -2.82 1.58 -8.79
C ASP A 19 -3.67 1.82 -7.52
N SER A 20 -3.07 2.36 -6.47
CA SER A 20 -3.78 2.66 -5.20
C SER A 20 -4.65 3.91 -5.27
N TYR A 21 -4.42 4.72 -6.31
CA TYR A 21 -5.02 6.02 -6.57
C TYR A 21 -5.60 6.04 -7.98
N LYS A 22 -6.65 6.84 -8.16
CA LYS A 22 -7.32 7.00 -9.45
C LYS A 22 -6.45 7.81 -10.40
N SER A 23 -6.44 7.42 -11.67
CA SER A 23 -5.79 8.20 -12.72
C SER A 23 -6.51 9.53 -12.95
N LYS A 24 -5.73 10.53 -13.32
CA LYS A 24 -6.18 11.82 -13.88
C LYS A 24 -6.15 11.82 -15.40
N MET A 25 -5.26 11.03 -16.01
CA MET A 25 -4.96 11.00 -17.44
C MET A 25 -5.62 9.87 -18.23
N GLY A 26 -6.81 9.41 -17.82
CA GLY A 26 -7.55 8.40 -18.56
C GLY A 26 -8.42 7.53 -17.67
N ALA A 27 -8.80 6.36 -18.17
CA ALA A 27 -9.43 5.33 -17.36
C ALA A 27 -8.36 4.54 -16.60
N ASP A 28 -8.67 4.12 -15.37
CA ASP A 28 -7.75 3.32 -14.54
C ASP A 28 -7.31 2.00 -15.21
N GLU A 29 -8.07 1.51 -16.20
CA GLU A 29 -7.72 0.31 -16.97
C GLU A 29 -6.63 0.56 -18.02
N ASP A 30 -6.49 1.80 -18.49
CA ASP A 30 -5.51 2.20 -19.50
C ASP A 30 -4.26 2.84 -18.88
N ILE A 31 -4.32 3.22 -17.61
CA ILE A 31 -3.26 3.97 -16.92
C ILE A 31 -2.78 3.19 -15.69
N VAL A 32 -1.46 3.17 -15.48
CA VAL A 32 -0.84 2.74 -14.23
C VAL A 32 -0.45 3.96 -13.42
N THR A 33 -0.83 3.98 -12.15
CA THR A 33 -0.45 5.03 -11.20
C THR A 33 0.56 4.52 -10.19
N LEU A 34 1.74 5.14 -10.11
CA LEU A 34 2.67 4.94 -9.01
C LEU A 34 2.48 6.05 -7.99
N ALA A 35 2.66 5.74 -6.71
CA ALA A 35 2.72 6.74 -5.65
C ALA A 35 3.90 6.45 -4.72
N PHE A 36 4.84 7.41 -4.67
CA PHE A 36 5.95 7.41 -3.73
C PHE A 36 5.58 8.26 -2.52
N SER A 37 5.84 7.76 -1.31
CA SER A 37 5.79 8.55 -0.08
C SER A 37 7.12 9.25 0.16
N VAL A 38 7.08 10.57 0.25
CA VAL A 38 8.26 11.42 0.40
C VAL A 38 8.11 12.34 1.61
N THR A 39 9.14 12.45 2.42
CA THR A 39 9.19 13.34 3.59
C THR A 39 9.52 14.76 3.14
N GLY A 40 8.57 15.67 3.31
CA GLY A 40 8.69 17.08 2.97
C GLY A 40 8.28 17.43 1.53
N GLU A 41 7.76 18.64 1.36
CA GLU A 41 7.23 19.13 0.09
C GLU A 41 8.31 19.36 -0.98
N ALA A 42 9.40 20.05 -0.63
CA ALA A 42 10.47 20.34 -1.57
C ALA A 42 11.13 19.07 -2.14
N PRO A 43 11.47 18.06 -1.32
CA PRO A 43 11.94 16.76 -1.82
C PRO A 43 10.92 16.04 -2.73
N ALA A 44 9.63 16.16 -2.44
CA ALA A 44 8.58 15.58 -3.27
C ALA A 44 8.50 16.27 -4.64
N GLN A 45 8.60 17.61 -4.66
CA GLN A 45 8.65 18.38 -5.91
C GLN A 45 9.92 18.11 -6.71
N ASP A 46 11.05 17.90 -6.05
CA ASP A 46 12.29 17.53 -6.71
C ASP A 46 12.18 16.14 -7.37
N LEU A 47 11.59 15.16 -6.68
CA LEU A 47 11.33 13.83 -7.23
C LEU A 47 10.36 13.87 -8.41
N GLU A 48 9.25 14.62 -8.28
CA GLU A 48 8.29 14.82 -9.38
C GLU A 48 9.00 15.37 -10.62
N ASN A 49 9.77 16.44 -10.48
CA ASN A 49 10.48 17.07 -11.59
C ASN A 49 11.51 16.13 -12.24
N PHE A 50 12.18 15.32 -11.42
CA PHE A 50 13.12 14.32 -11.89
C PHE A 50 12.43 13.25 -12.74
N VAL A 51 11.28 12.74 -12.27
CA VAL A 51 10.57 11.67 -12.98
C VAL A 51 9.90 12.21 -14.25
N GLU A 52 9.22 13.35 -14.17
CA GLU A 52 8.51 13.96 -15.31
C GLU A 52 9.46 14.27 -16.47
N LYS A 53 10.67 14.77 -16.17
CA LYS A 53 11.65 15.17 -17.20
C LYS A 53 12.62 14.05 -17.58
N GLY A 54 12.78 13.06 -16.71
CA GLY A 54 13.77 11.99 -16.85
C GLY A 54 13.30 10.82 -17.71
N TYR A 55 11.99 10.56 -17.74
CA TYR A 55 11.44 9.34 -18.34
C TYR A 55 10.40 9.66 -19.42
N PRO A 56 10.66 9.39 -20.70
CA PRO A 56 9.79 9.80 -21.81
C PRO A 56 8.44 9.06 -21.86
N PHE A 57 8.29 7.97 -21.10
CA PHE A 57 7.05 7.19 -21.00
C PHE A 57 6.15 7.63 -19.84
N VAL A 58 6.59 8.60 -19.03
CA VAL A 58 5.76 9.23 -18.00
C VAL A 58 4.81 10.21 -18.69
N LEU A 59 3.51 10.03 -18.46
CA LEU A 59 2.46 10.87 -19.02
C LEU A 59 2.26 12.15 -18.19
N ASP A 60 2.30 11.99 -16.87
CA ASP A 60 2.14 13.06 -15.89
C ASP A 60 2.83 12.64 -14.59
N ALA A 61 3.38 13.61 -13.87
CA ALA A 61 3.78 13.42 -12.48
C ALA A 61 3.33 14.63 -11.66
N ASP A 62 2.80 14.39 -10.47
CA ASP A 62 2.35 15.47 -9.59
C ASP A 62 2.61 15.17 -8.12
N VAL A 63 2.63 16.25 -7.33
CA VAL A 63 2.74 16.17 -5.88
C VAL A 63 1.36 16.38 -5.26
N SER A 64 1.03 15.61 -4.23
CA SER A 64 -0.16 15.83 -3.43
C SER A 64 -0.27 17.28 -2.96
N SER A 65 -1.47 17.86 -3.03
CA SER A 65 -1.73 19.26 -2.67
C SER A 65 -1.41 19.64 -1.21
N GLY A 66 -1.15 18.66 -0.36
CA GLY A 66 -0.67 18.86 0.99
C GLY A 66 -0.16 17.55 1.60
N GLU A 67 0.38 17.68 2.80
CA GLU A 67 0.84 16.58 3.63
C GLU A 67 -0.30 15.58 3.89
N GLN A 68 0.00 14.30 3.68
CA GLN A 68 -0.90 13.20 4.00
C GLN A 68 -0.99 13.00 5.52
N PRO A 69 -2.02 12.29 6.02
CA PRO A 69 -2.17 12.03 7.45
C PRO A 69 -0.95 11.35 8.12
N ASP A 70 -0.15 10.62 7.33
CA ASP A 70 1.07 9.95 7.79
C ASP A 70 2.32 10.87 7.83
N GLY A 71 2.16 12.15 7.52
CA GLY A 71 3.20 13.15 7.52
C GLY A 71 4.05 13.20 6.23
N THR A 72 3.67 12.44 5.20
CA THR A 72 4.39 12.40 3.92
C THR A 72 3.66 13.16 2.84
N TYR A 73 4.37 13.59 1.80
CA TYR A 73 3.80 14.02 0.53
C TYR A 73 3.79 12.83 -0.42
N LYS A 74 2.78 12.74 -1.28
CA LYS A 74 2.73 11.70 -2.32
C LYS A 74 3.19 12.29 -3.64
N VAL A 75 4.12 11.62 -4.29
CA VAL A 75 4.49 11.88 -5.68
C VAL A 75 3.80 10.84 -6.55
N PHE A 76 2.80 11.28 -7.31
CA PHE A 76 2.06 10.44 -8.25
C PHE A 76 2.74 10.47 -9.59
N ILE A 77 2.82 9.32 -10.25
CA ILE A 77 3.39 9.18 -11.59
C ILE A 77 2.42 8.33 -12.39
N GLU A 78 1.94 8.86 -13.50
CA GLU A 78 1.01 8.18 -14.40
C GLU A 78 1.72 7.74 -15.69
N MET A 79 1.52 6.49 -16.07
CA MET A 79 2.10 5.88 -17.28
C MET A 79 1.02 5.10 -18.04
N GLU A 80 1.16 5.02 -19.35
CA GLU A 80 0.29 4.19 -20.18
C GLU A 80 0.47 2.70 -19.83
N ARG A 81 -0.64 2.00 -19.61
CA ARG A 81 -0.63 0.55 -19.38
C ARG A 81 -0.33 -0.14 -20.70
N ASN A 82 0.86 -0.72 -20.79
CA ASN A 82 1.33 -1.43 -21.98
C ASN A 82 2.21 -2.62 -21.59
N LYS A 83 2.72 -3.34 -22.59
CA LYS A 83 3.55 -4.55 -22.39
C LYS A 83 4.90 -4.26 -21.75
N ASP A 84 5.38 -3.03 -21.84
CA ASP A 84 6.67 -2.58 -21.32
C ASP A 84 6.55 -2.02 -19.89
N ILE A 85 5.34 -1.97 -19.32
CA ILE A 85 5.07 -1.36 -18.02
C ILE A 85 5.93 -1.93 -16.89
N SER A 86 6.25 -3.22 -16.96
CA SER A 86 7.12 -3.87 -15.97
C SER A 86 8.53 -3.29 -16.00
N MET A 87 9.07 -3.06 -17.20
CA MET A 87 10.38 -2.46 -17.40
C MET A 87 10.39 -0.98 -17.01
N GLN A 88 9.34 -0.24 -17.40
CA GLN A 88 9.16 1.18 -17.08
C GLN A 88 9.14 1.43 -15.57
N ILE A 89 8.39 0.62 -14.81
CA ILE A 89 8.35 0.68 -13.33
C ILE A 89 9.74 0.43 -12.74
N LEU A 90 10.46 -0.57 -13.23
CA LEU A 90 11.80 -0.90 -12.74
C LEU A 90 12.83 0.19 -13.08
N GLU A 91 12.70 0.84 -14.23
CA GLU A 91 13.59 1.92 -14.68
C GLU A 91 13.42 3.18 -13.82
N ILE A 92 12.17 3.58 -13.52
CA ILE A 92 11.88 4.64 -12.55
C ILE A 92 12.45 4.26 -11.19
N ALA A 93 12.13 3.05 -10.72
CA ALA A 93 12.57 2.61 -9.41
C ALA A 93 14.08 2.62 -9.28
N ASP A 94 14.85 2.17 -10.27
CA ASP A 94 16.32 2.21 -10.24
C ASP A 94 16.85 3.64 -10.11
N GLY A 95 16.30 4.60 -10.87
CA GLY A 95 16.68 6.01 -10.72
C GLY A 95 16.36 6.55 -9.33
N VAL A 96 15.19 6.22 -8.78
CA VAL A 96 14.80 6.61 -7.42
C VAL A 96 15.71 5.97 -6.37
N LYS A 97 16.10 4.70 -6.53
CA LYS A 97 17.07 4.03 -5.62
C LYS A 97 18.38 4.80 -5.56
N GLN A 98 18.88 5.26 -6.71
CA GLN A 98 20.13 6.02 -6.77
C GLN A 98 20.01 7.39 -6.07
N LEU A 99 18.85 8.06 -6.17
CA LEU A 99 18.61 9.33 -5.49
C LEU A 99 18.38 9.18 -3.98
N ALA A 100 17.71 8.12 -3.55
CA ALA A 100 17.29 7.93 -2.16
C ALA A 100 18.24 7.03 -1.34
N GLY A 101 19.17 6.34 -1.98
CA GLY A 101 20.04 5.36 -1.33
C GLY A 101 19.26 4.19 -0.70
N VAL A 102 18.18 3.75 -1.37
CA VAL A 102 17.29 2.68 -0.90
C VAL A 102 17.50 1.42 -1.76
N ASP A 103 18.05 0.35 -1.18
CA ASP A 103 18.36 -0.86 -1.96
C ASP A 103 17.14 -1.79 -2.14
N ASN A 104 16.28 -1.86 -1.13
CA ASN A 104 15.21 -2.86 -1.02
C ASN A 104 13.81 -2.26 -1.21
N LEU A 105 13.57 -1.70 -2.40
CA LEU A 105 12.23 -1.26 -2.76
C LEU A 105 11.26 -2.45 -2.84
N ARG A 106 10.07 -2.21 -2.32
CA ARG A 106 8.91 -3.11 -2.36
C ARG A 106 7.77 -2.35 -3.03
N PHE A 107 6.75 -3.07 -3.45
CA PHE A 107 5.53 -2.45 -3.93
C PHE A 107 4.29 -3.09 -3.33
N ARG A 108 3.21 -2.32 -3.35
CA ARG A 108 1.88 -2.75 -2.96
C ARG A 108 0.93 -2.44 -4.11
N TYR A 109 0.27 -3.47 -4.63
CA TYR A 109 -0.72 -3.32 -5.69
C TYR A 109 -2.10 -3.05 -5.10
N HIS A 110 -2.70 -1.94 -5.49
CA HIS A 110 -3.83 -1.31 -4.82
C HIS A 110 -3.64 -1.26 -3.30
N LYS A 111 -4.74 -1.23 -2.54
CA LYS A 111 -4.75 -1.17 -1.08
C LYS A 111 -4.67 -2.57 -0.46
N ASN A 112 -3.73 -3.40 -0.92
CA ASN A 112 -3.52 -4.75 -0.39
C ASN A 112 -2.80 -4.70 0.98
N PHE A 113 -3.08 -5.67 1.86
CA PHE A 113 -2.37 -5.80 3.13
C PHE A 113 -0.88 -6.16 2.95
N LYS A 114 -0.54 -6.88 1.88
CA LYS A 114 0.82 -7.37 1.63
C LYS A 114 1.55 -6.49 0.62
N SER A 115 2.81 -6.19 0.92
CA SER A 115 3.77 -5.71 -0.06
C SER A 115 4.58 -6.88 -0.64
N LYS A 116 5.04 -6.74 -1.89
CA LYS A 116 5.95 -7.68 -2.57
C LYS A 116 7.28 -7.01 -2.85
N GLU A 117 8.34 -7.78 -3.02
CA GLU A 117 9.62 -7.23 -3.48
C GLU A 117 9.49 -6.66 -4.89
N LEU A 118 10.10 -5.51 -5.14
CA LEU A 118 10.08 -4.87 -6.45
C LEU A 118 11.08 -5.56 -7.39
N ASN A 119 10.60 -6.60 -8.08
CA ASN A 119 11.34 -7.32 -9.10
C ASN A 119 10.41 -7.65 -10.28
N ASN A 120 11.01 -8.01 -11.42
CA ASN A 120 10.27 -8.24 -12.66
C ASN A 120 9.24 -9.37 -12.54
N GLU A 121 9.56 -10.44 -11.80
CA GLU A 121 8.69 -11.60 -11.62
C GLU A 121 7.41 -11.22 -10.86
N ASN A 122 7.55 -10.54 -9.71
CA ASN A 122 6.44 -10.09 -8.89
C ASN A 122 5.59 -9.06 -9.62
N ILE A 123 6.20 -8.15 -10.38
CA ILE A 123 5.49 -7.14 -11.16
C ILE A 123 4.68 -7.82 -12.27
N ALA A 124 5.29 -8.69 -13.08
CA ALA A 124 4.63 -9.37 -14.17
C ALA A 124 3.48 -10.30 -13.71
N GLU A 125 3.58 -10.86 -12.50
CA GLU A 125 2.52 -11.67 -11.89
C GLU A 125 1.34 -10.81 -11.37
N THR A 126 1.63 -9.60 -10.91
CA THR A 126 0.68 -8.80 -10.12
C THR A 126 0.02 -7.69 -10.92
N ILE A 127 0.79 -7.01 -11.78
CA ILE A 127 0.38 -5.79 -12.48
C ILE A 127 -0.05 -6.16 -13.89
N PRO A 128 -1.30 -5.91 -14.27
CA PRO A 128 -1.79 -6.20 -15.61
C PRO A 128 -1.20 -5.23 -16.63
N PHE A 129 -0.87 -5.73 -17.83
CA PHE A 129 -0.27 -4.95 -18.92
C PHE A 129 -1.28 -4.50 -19.99
N ASP A 130 -2.56 -4.83 -19.81
CA ASP A 130 -3.66 -4.46 -20.69
C ASP A 130 -4.98 -4.29 -19.90
N ALA A 131 -5.94 -3.60 -20.51
CA ALA A 131 -7.22 -3.24 -19.90
C ALA A 131 -8.12 -4.46 -19.59
N ASP A 132 -8.14 -5.49 -20.45
CA ASP A 132 -8.97 -6.69 -20.26
C ASP A 132 -8.50 -7.49 -19.03
N THR A 133 -7.18 -7.68 -18.93
CA THR A 133 -6.54 -8.32 -17.77
C THR A 133 -6.75 -7.48 -16.51
N TYR A 134 -6.67 -6.15 -16.61
CA TYR A 134 -6.94 -5.25 -15.48
C TYR A 134 -8.37 -5.40 -14.96
N THR A 135 -9.38 -5.34 -15.83
CA THR A 135 -10.79 -5.46 -15.46
C THR A 135 -11.12 -6.83 -14.85
N SER A 136 -10.40 -7.88 -15.23
CA SER A 136 -10.50 -9.19 -14.59
C SER A 136 -9.85 -9.20 -13.20
N LYS A 137 -8.65 -8.62 -13.08
CA LYS A 137 -7.86 -8.60 -11.84
C LYS A 137 -8.49 -7.72 -10.76
N ILE A 138 -9.07 -6.58 -11.12
CA ILE A 138 -9.65 -5.64 -10.16
C ILE A 138 -10.79 -6.28 -9.34
N LYS A 139 -11.56 -7.20 -9.95
CA LYS A 139 -12.64 -7.93 -9.28
C LYS A 139 -12.12 -8.83 -8.16
N GLU A 140 -10.94 -9.41 -8.34
CA GLU A 140 -10.25 -10.21 -7.32
C GLU A 140 -9.69 -9.29 -6.22
N VAL A 141 -9.00 -8.23 -6.61
CA VAL A 141 -8.33 -7.30 -5.68
C VAL A 141 -9.30 -6.51 -4.80
N GLN A 142 -10.53 -6.27 -5.28
CA GLN A 142 -11.59 -5.66 -4.46
C GLN A 142 -11.82 -6.39 -3.14
N LEU A 143 -11.61 -7.71 -3.10
CA LEU A 143 -11.78 -8.52 -1.90
C LEU A 143 -10.54 -8.48 -0.97
N GLU A 144 -9.38 -8.13 -1.50
CA GLU A 144 -8.11 -8.05 -0.76
C GLU A 144 -7.78 -6.64 -0.25
N ASN A 145 -8.60 -5.67 -0.66
CA ASN A 145 -8.43 -4.26 -0.33
C ASN A 145 -8.77 -4.00 1.15
N TYR A 146 -7.83 -3.45 1.93
CA TYR A 146 -8.04 -3.20 3.36
C TYR A 146 -9.21 -2.26 3.65
N LYS A 147 -9.50 -1.27 2.78
CA LYS A 147 -10.68 -0.39 2.96
C LYS A 147 -11.98 -1.14 2.78
N ASN A 148 -12.02 -2.12 1.87
CA ASN A 148 -13.18 -2.98 1.66
C ASN A 148 -13.28 -4.08 2.73
N TYR A 149 -12.16 -4.52 3.29
CA TYR A 149 -12.13 -5.46 4.40
C TYR A 149 -12.79 -4.88 5.64
N PHE A 150 -12.56 -3.59 5.91
CA PHE A 150 -13.06 -2.93 7.10
C PHE A 150 -14.43 -2.21 6.93
N THR A 151 -15.28 -2.64 6.00
CA THR A 151 -16.60 -1.99 5.75
C THR A 151 -17.61 -2.11 6.89
N ASN A 152 -17.46 -3.10 7.78
CA ASN A 152 -18.29 -3.28 8.97
C ASN A 152 -17.70 -2.56 10.19
N SER A 153 -16.65 -1.77 9.99
CA SER A 153 -16.01 -0.98 11.03
C SER A 153 -16.68 0.39 11.21
N TYR A 154 -16.57 0.94 12.40
CA TYR A 154 -16.92 2.33 12.70
C TYR A 154 -15.72 3.29 12.52
N ALA A 155 -14.64 2.81 11.91
CA ALA A 155 -13.43 3.58 11.70
C ALA A 155 -13.67 4.80 10.82
N GLU A 156 -13.19 5.93 11.30
CA GLU A 156 -13.08 7.19 10.56
C GLU A 156 -11.92 7.12 9.57
N SER A 157 -10.80 6.54 9.98
CA SER A 157 -9.67 6.28 9.10
C SER A 157 -9.04 4.90 9.32
N ILE A 158 -8.55 4.35 8.22
CA ILE A 158 -7.82 3.08 8.15
C ILE A 158 -6.64 3.30 7.22
N GLU A 159 -5.46 3.21 7.81
CA GLU A 159 -4.19 3.54 7.16
C GLU A 159 -3.23 2.38 7.34
N LEU A 160 -2.48 2.06 6.29
CA LEU A 160 -1.48 1.00 6.29
C LEU A 160 -0.17 1.58 5.78
N ARG A 161 0.76 1.84 6.72
CA ARG A 161 2.12 2.27 6.41
C ARG A 161 3.07 1.15 6.76
N ASP A 162 3.95 0.79 5.84
CA ASP A 162 4.76 -0.43 5.95
C ASP A 162 3.88 -1.65 6.23
N ASP A 163 4.13 -2.35 7.31
CA ASP A 163 3.30 -3.45 7.79
C ASP A 163 2.45 -3.03 9.02
N VAL A 164 2.30 -1.74 9.29
CA VAL A 164 1.55 -1.20 10.43
C VAL A 164 0.20 -0.68 9.97
N LEU A 165 -0.84 -1.43 10.31
CA LEU A 165 -2.24 -1.05 10.15
C LEU A 165 -2.66 -0.19 11.34
N THR A 166 -3.10 1.03 11.08
CA THR A 166 -3.66 1.94 12.08
C THR A 166 -5.14 2.16 11.80
N VAL A 167 -5.96 1.90 12.81
CA VAL A 167 -7.42 2.09 12.77
C VAL A 167 -7.78 3.18 13.77
N LYS A 168 -8.56 4.17 13.34
CA LYS A 168 -9.00 5.27 14.20
C LYS A 168 -10.51 5.42 14.12
N ASN A 169 -11.19 5.31 15.26
CA ASN A 169 -12.59 5.69 15.39
C ASN A 169 -12.73 7.12 15.90
N THR A 170 -13.86 7.75 15.59
CA THR A 170 -14.16 9.11 16.04
C THR A 170 -14.13 9.22 17.57
N TYR A 171 -13.49 10.27 18.08
CA TYR A 171 -13.30 10.56 19.51
C TYR A 171 -12.51 9.51 20.31
N THR A 172 -11.83 8.59 19.64
CA THR A 172 -11.00 7.57 20.30
C THR A 172 -9.53 7.69 19.88
N GLN A 173 -8.65 7.16 20.72
CA GLN A 173 -7.25 7.00 20.35
C GLN A 173 -7.13 5.95 19.24
N PRO A 174 -6.23 6.16 18.26
CA PRO A 174 -5.97 5.17 17.22
C PRO A 174 -5.36 3.91 17.83
N VAL A 175 -5.63 2.77 17.18
CA VAL A 175 -5.07 1.47 17.55
C VAL A 175 -4.26 0.95 16.38
N SER A 176 -3.02 0.59 16.65
CA SER A 176 -2.09 0.10 15.64
C SER A 176 -1.81 -1.40 15.79
N PHE A 177 -1.63 -2.04 14.66
CA PHE A 177 -1.36 -3.47 14.56
C PHE A 177 -0.28 -3.71 13.51
N LYS A 178 0.65 -4.61 13.81
CA LYS A 178 1.52 -5.19 12.78
C LYS A 178 0.75 -6.27 12.02
N VAL A 179 0.67 -6.13 10.70
CA VAL A 179 0.13 -7.14 9.79
C VAL A 179 1.13 -8.28 9.68
N MET A 180 0.70 -9.47 10.09
CA MET A 180 1.53 -10.67 10.06
C MET A 180 1.25 -11.51 8.80
N ASP A 181 -0.02 -11.64 8.42
CA ASP A 181 -0.43 -12.40 7.24
C ASP A 181 -1.86 -12.05 6.79
N PHE A 182 -2.18 -12.30 5.52
CA PHE A 182 -3.50 -12.06 4.92
C PHE A 182 -3.80 -13.04 3.77
N GLY A 183 -5.00 -13.62 3.73
CA GLY A 183 -5.43 -14.53 2.66
C GLY A 183 -6.59 -15.47 3.06
N LYS A 184 -7.01 -16.36 2.15
CA LYS A 184 -8.15 -17.28 2.39
C LYS A 184 -7.80 -18.56 3.16
N ASN A 185 -6.54 -19.00 3.11
CA ASN A 185 -6.09 -20.29 3.66
C ASN A 185 -4.91 -20.10 4.61
N ILE A 186 -5.06 -19.23 5.61
CA ILE A 186 -4.02 -19.04 6.63
C ILE A 186 -4.12 -20.21 7.62
N ASP A 187 -3.07 -21.03 7.69
CA ASP A 187 -2.98 -22.14 8.63
C ASP A 187 -2.66 -21.62 10.04
N ILE A 188 -3.67 -21.62 10.92
CA ILE A 188 -3.54 -21.18 12.30
C ILE A 188 -3.18 -22.38 13.16
N LYS A 189 -1.88 -22.59 13.37
CA LYS A 189 -1.35 -23.73 14.15
C LYS A 189 -1.36 -23.52 15.67
N GLU A 190 -1.90 -22.41 16.14
CA GLU A 190 -1.88 -22.02 17.55
C GLU A 190 -3.23 -22.31 18.22
N ASN A 191 -3.21 -22.56 19.53
CA ASN A 191 -4.44 -22.76 20.31
C ASN A 191 -5.11 -21.42 20.61
N ILE A 192 -6.44 -21.43 20.71
CA ILE A 192 -7.22 -20.27 21.13
C ILE A 192 -6.78 -19.87 22.55
N ASN A 193 -6.41 -18.61 22.71
CA ASN A 193 -6.08 -18.03 24.00
C ASN A 193 -7.37 -17.57 24.71
N MET A 194 -7.83 -18.36 25.67
CA MET A 194 -9.04 -18.04 26.45
C MET A 194 -8.80 -17.04 27.60
N GLU A 195 -7.55 -16.73 27.93
CA GLU A 195 -7.22 -15.83 29.04
C GLU A 195 -7.43 -14.35 28.65
N ASP A 196 -7.32 -14.03 27.36
CA ASP A 196 -7.38 -12.67 26.81
C ASP A 196 -8.76 -12.30 26.23
N MET A 197 -9.83 -12.95 26.69
CA MET A 197 -11.19 -12.71 26.21
C MET A 197 -11.65 -11.25 26.38
N ALA A 198 -11.15 -10.56 27.40
CA ALA A 198 -11.45 -9.14 27.61
C ALA A 198 -10.90 -8.26 26.46
N GLU A 199 -9.71 -8.58 25.94
CA GLU A 199 -9.13 -7.87 24.80
C GLU A 199 -9.93 -8.13 23.52
N VAL A 200 -10.33 -9.39 23.29
CA VAL A 200 -11.16 -9.75 22.13
C VAL A 200 -12.48 -8.99 22.15
N ILE A 201 -13.19 -8.97 23.28
CA ILE A 201 -14.46 -8.22 23.42
C ILE A 201 -14.26 -6.72 23.16
N TRP A 202 -13.18 -6.15 23.70
CA TRP A 202 -12.88 -4.73 23.47
C TRP A 202 -12.59 -4.45 21.99
N LEU A 203 -11.81 -5.31 21.33
CA LEU A 203 -11.50 -5.20 19.90
C LEU A 203 -12.74 -5.37 19.03
N THR A 204 -13.67 -6.26 19.37
CA THR A 204 -14.95 -6.38 18.63
C THR A 204 -15.75 -5.07 18.72
N LYS A 205 -15.78 -4.43 19.89
CA LYS A 205 -16.42 -3.11 20.03
C LYS A 205 -15.69 -2.01 19.26
N TYR A 206 -14.36 -2.08 19.21
CA TYR A 206 -13.53 -1.06 18.56
C TYR A 206 -13.51 -1.22 17.04
N LEU A 207 -13.20 -2.40 16.54
CA LEU A 207 -13.01 -2.67 15.11
C LEU A 207 -14.32 -2.90 14.38
N GLY A 208 -15.39 -3.34 15.06
CA GLY A 208 -16.69 -3.63 14.45
C GLY A 208 -17.03 -5.13 14.43
N ASP A 209 -18.08 -5.47 13.70
CA ASP A 209 -18.62 -6.83 13.64
C ASP A 209 -17.77 -7.74 12.74
N TYR A 210 -16.67 -8.21 13.33
CA TYR A 210 -15.72 -9.15 12.75
C TYR A 210 -15.62 -10.39 13.64
N ASN A 211 -15.34 -11.54 13.02
CA ASN A 211 -14.99 -12.73 13.79
C ASN A 211 -13.54 -12.58 14.29
N ILE A 212 -13.37 -12.04 15.50
CA ILE A 212 -12.07 -11.78 16.11
C ILE A 212 -11.74 -12.89 17.09
N ASN A 213 -10.63 -13.57 16.88
CA ASN A 213 -10.10 -14.58 17.79
C ASN A 213 -8.64 -14.29 18.11
N LYS A 214 -8.19 -14.66 19.30
CA LYS A 214 -6.77 -14.56 19.68
C LYS A 214 -6.15 -15.94 19.74
N TYR A 215 -5.05 -16.11 19.02
CA TYR A 215 -4.25 -17.32 18.98
C TYR A 215 -2.84 -16.95 19.46
N GLY A 216 -2.48 -17.44 20.66
CA GLY A 216 -1.25 -17.02 21.33
C GLY A 216 -1.16 -15.50 21.49
N LYS A 217 -0.24 -14.87 20.74
CA LYS A 217 -0.01 -13.41 20.73
C LYS A 217 -0.67 -12.69 19.55
N ASP A 218 -1.18 -13.45 18.59
CA ASP A 218 -1.70 -12.93 17.35
C ASP A 218 -3.23 -12.89 17.37
N LEU A 219 -3.76 -11.81 16.81
CA LEU A 219 -5.17 -11.62 16.58
C LEU A 219 -5.49 -12.10 15.17
N VAL A 220 -6.58 -12.83 15.04
CA VAL A 220 -7.09 -13.32 13.77
C VAL A 220 -8.47 -12.73 13.58
N LEU A 221 -8.61 -11.95 12.53
CA LEU A 221 -9.88 -11.40 12.10
C LEU A 221 -10.30 -12.15 10.86
N GLU A 222 -11.55 -12.60 10.80
CA GLU A 222 -12.11 -13.20 9.59
C GLU A 222 -13.25 -12.35 9.04
N ASN A 223 -13.24 -12.12 7.73
CA ASN A 223 -14.31 -11.45 7.01
C ASN A 223 -14.46 -12.02 5.59
N LYS A 224 -15.68 -12.43 5.20
CA LYS A 224 -16.00 -12.94 3.85
C LYS A 224 -15.05 -14.05 3.35
N GLY A 225 -14.59 -14.92 4.25
CA GLY A 225 -13.66 -16.03 3.95
C GLY A 225 -12.19 -15.61 3.79
N TYR A 226 -11.85 -14.35 4.03
CA TYR A 226 -10.47 -13.89 4.18
C TYR A 226 -10.12 -13.82 5.66
N VAL A 227 -8.87 -14.16 5.95
CA VAL A 227 -8.27 -14.14 7.27
C VAL A 227 -7.19 -13.07 7.29
N LEU A 228 -7.25 -12.19 8.27
CA LEU A 228 -6.23 -11.18 8.55
C LEU A 228 -5.58 -11.48 9.90
N LYS A 229 -4.30 -11.81 9.88
CA LYS A 229 -3.50 -12.08 11.07
C LYS A 229 -2.74 -10.81 11.48
N LEU A 230 -2.99 -10.34 12.68
CA LEU A 230 -2.49 -9.09 13.24
C LEU A 230 -1.75 -9.33 14.56
N ARG A 231 -0.83 -8.44 14.90
CA ARG A 231 -0.25 -8.35 16.24
C ARG A 231 -0.37 -6.93 16.75
N ARG A 232 -1.03 -6.74 17.89
CA ARG A 232 -1.16 -5.41 18.50
C ARG A 232 0.21 -4.87 18.93
N ILE A 233 0.44 -3.58 18.72
CA ILE A 233 1.67 -2.85 19.10
C ILE A 233 1.37 -1.66 20.01
#